data_AF-A0A1I3BB88-F1
#
_entry.id   AF-A0A1I3BB88-F1
#
_cell.length_a   1.000
_cell.length_b   1.000
_cell.length_c   1.000
_cell.angle_alpha   90.00
_cell.angle_beta   90.00
_cell.angle_gamma   90.00
#
_symmetry.space_group_name_H-M   'P 1'
#
loop_
_entity.id
_entity.type
_entity.pdbx_description
1 polymer ?
#
loop_
_entity_poly.entity_id
_entity_poly.type
_entity_poly.pdbx_seq_one_letter_code
_entity_poly.pdbx_strand_id
1 'polypeptide(L)'
;MKRNWIHAIGGTLVAFSLLGAGGAFAQENDFNDWDSDGSGTIDFEEWDAGFDDEGVFDSWDANDDNMLDDNEYGEGIYNTYDQDESGDLSEDEYGDFNDDAGDEGFWDV
;
A
#
# COMPACT_ATOMS: atom_id res chain seq x y z
N MET A 1 -35.98 3.78 16.61
CA MET A 1 -35.26 3.68 15.33
C MET A 1 -33.84 3.26 15.65
N LYS A 2 -33.37 2.23 14.96
CA LYS A 2 -32.07 1.57 15.18
C LYS A 2 -30.95 2.48 14.66
N ARG A 3 -29.75 2.35 15.24
CA ARG A 3 -28.45 2.29 14.56
C ARG A 3 -27.40 1.97 15.62
N ASN A 4 -26.98 0.69 15.64
CA ASN A 4 -25.88 0.21 16.46
C ASN A 4 -24.60 0.90 16.01
N TRP A 5 -23.89 1.51 16.95
CA TRP A 5 -22.52 1.95 16.75
C TRP A 5 -21.61 0.74 16.91
N ILE A 6 -21.24 0.14 15.78
CA ILE A 6 -20.14 -0.83 15.75
C ILE A 6 -18.88 -0.02 16.00
N HIS A 7 -18.21 -0.29 17.12
CA HIS A 7 -16.81 0.06 17.31
C HIS A 7 -16.00 -0.96 16.51
N ALA A 8 -15.44 -0.56 15.38
CA ALA A 8 -14.35 -1.29 14.76
C ALA A 8 -13.06 -0.55 15.13
N ILE A 9 -12.46 -1.00 16.24
CA ILE A 9 -11.03 -0.85 16.48
C ILE A 9 -10.43 -2.00 15.68
N GLY A 10 -9.60 -1.72 14.68
CA GLY A 10 -9.03 -2.80 13.87
C GLY A 10 -8.19 -2.35 12.69
N GLY A 11 -7.39 -1.30 12.85
CA GLY A 11 -6.26 -1.03 11.97
C GLY A 11 -5.07 -0.81 12.88
N THR A 12 -4.36 -1.89 13.19
CA THR A 12 -3.08 -1.79 13.88
C THR A 12 -2.20 -0.98 12.95
N LEU A 13 -1.73 0.18 13.41
CA LEU A 13 -0.59 0.85 12.80
C LEU A 13 0.49 -0.22 12.52
N VAL A 14 0.75 -0.54 11.25
CA VAL A 14 2.09 -0.94 10.86
C VAL A 14 2.92 0.32 10.99
N ALA A 15 3.21 0.68 12.24
CA ALA A 15 4.26 1.62 12.53
C ALA A 15 5.53 0.92 12.10
N PHE A 16 5.93 1.13 10.84
CA PHE A 16 7.31 1.00 10.43
C PHE A 16 8.12 1.81 11.44
N SER A 17 8.67 1.13 12.44
CA SER A 17 9.58 1.73 13.39
C SER A 17 10.92 1.92 12.68
N LEU A 18 10.91 2.74 11.64
CA LEU A 18 12.08 3.37 11.08
C LEU A 18 12.67 4.19 12.23
N LEU A 19 13.72 3.64 12.83
CA LEU A 19 14.58 4.33 13.79
C LEU A 19 15.25 5.50 13.08
N GLY A 20 14.50 6.59 12.89
CA GLY A 20 14.94 7.74 12.11
C GLY A 20 13.77 8.58 11.63
N ALA A 21 13.05 9.20 12.57
CA ALA A 21 12.21 10.39 12.38
C ALA A 21 11.76 10.70 10.93
N GLY A 22 10.65 10.12 10.46
CA GLY A 22 9.98 10.65 9.26
C GLY A 22 8.97 9.75 8.53
N GLY A 23 9.07 8.42 8.63
CA GLY A 23 8.46 7.55 7.60
C GLY A 23 7.07 6.95 7.85
N ALA A 24 6.44 7.12 9.01
CA ALA A 24 5.12 6.49 9.27
C ALA A 24 3.92 7.25 8.67
N PHE A 25 4.15 8.30 7.88
CA PHE A 25 3.11 9.17 7.31
C PHE A 25 3.09 9.18 5.77
N ALA A 26 4.07 8.55 5.11
CA ALA A 26 4.11 8.51 3.64
C ALA A 26 3.09 7.49 3.11
N GLN A 27 3.16 6.25 3.62
CA GLN A 27 2.31 5.14 3.18
C GLN A 27 0.80 5.37 3.35
N GLU A 28 0.37 6.12 4.38
CA GLU A 28 -1.07 6.41 4.57
C GLU A 28 -1.60 7.42 3.52
N ASN A 29 -0.78 8.34 3.01
CA ASN A 29 -1.26 9.26 1.97
C ASN A 29 -1.34 8.54 0.62
N ASP A 30 -0.33 7.73 0.30
CA ASP A 30 -0.29 6.99 -0.96
C ASP A 30 -1.51 6.07 -1.08
N PHE A 31 -1.81 5.23 -0.07
CA PHE A 31 -3.00 4.36 -0.12
C PHE A 31 -4.31 5.12 -0.33
N ASN A 32 -4.50 6.28 0.32
CA ASN A 32 -5.71 7.08 0.18
C ASN A 32 -5.81 7.78 -1.19
N ASP A 33 -4.70 8.02 -1.88
CA ASP A 33 -4.71 8.57 -3.23
C ASP A 33 -5.16 7.49 -4.24
N TRP A 34 -4.80 6.22 -3.99
CA TRP A 34 -5.28 5.07 -4.74
C TRP A 34 -6.76 4.72 -4.44
N ASP A 35 -7.17 4.73 -3.16
CA ASP A 35 -8.57 4.54 -2.71
C ASP A 35 -9.43 5.81 -2.98
N SER A 36 -9.61 6.09 -4.27
CA SER A 36 -10.27 7.28 -4.78
C SER A 36 -11.73 7.40 -4.34
N ASP A 37 -12.41 6.27 -4.11
CA ASP A 37 -13.81 6.26 -3.66
C ASP A 37 -13.97 6.23 -2.12
N GLY A 38 -12.88 5.99 -1.38
CA GLY A 38 -12.81 5.97 0.07
C GLY A 38 -13.48 4.75 0.69
N SER A 39 -13.45 3.61 0.00
CA SER A 39 -14.00 2.34 0.44
C SER A 39 -13.15 1.67 1.53
N GLY A 40 -11.88 2.05 1.66
CA GLY A 40 -10.88 1.44 2.52
C GLY A 40 -10.17 0.24 1.89
N THR A 41 -10.31 0.08 0.58
CA THR A 41 -9.72 -0.98 -0.25
C THR A 41 -9.44 -0.41 -1.64
N ILE A 42 -8.40 -0.89 -2.33
CA ILE A 42 -8.16 -0.56 -3.74
C ILE A 42 -8.77 -1.67 -4.59
N ASP A 43 -9.79 -1.34 -5.38
CA ASP A 43 -10.35 -2.30 -6.34
C ASP A 43 -9.59 -2.27 -7.68
N PHE A 44 -9.91 -3.23 -8.57
CA PHE A 44 -9.23 -3.31 -9.86
C PHE A 44 -9.50 -2.09 -10.77
N GLU A 45 -10.63 -1.40 -10.62
CA GLU A 45 -10.91 -0.19 -11.43
C GLU A 45 -10.03 0.98 -10.97
N GLU A 46 -9.81 1.11 -9.66
CA GLU A 46 -8.87 2.07 -9.06
C GLU A 46 -7.42 1.73 -9.40
N TRP A 47 -7.08 0.45 -9.35
CA TRP A 47 -5.77 -0.05 -9.78
C TRP A 47 -5.50 0.24 -11.26
N ASP A 48 -6.39 -0.16 -12.18
CA ASP A 48 -6.24 0.03 -13.63
C ASP A 48 -6.11 1.52 -14.01
N ALA A 49 -6.71 2.42 -13.22
CA ALA A 49 -6.63 3.85 -13.44
C ALA A 49 -5.21 4.42 -13.21
N GLY A 50 -4.46 3.86 -12.26
CA GLY A 50 -3.07 4.24 -11.96
C GLY A 50 -2.03 3.33 -12.60
N PHE A 51 -2.35 2.04 -12.74
CA PHE A 51 -1.44 0.99 -13.16
C PHE A 51 -2.18 -0.16 -13.88
N ASP A 52 -2.05 -0.19 -15.21
CA ASP A 52 -2.61 -1.22 -16.11
C ASP A 52 -1.77 -2.51 -16.08
N ASP A 53 -1.59 -3.12 -14.90
CA ASP A 53 -0.97 -4.44 -14.73
C ASP A 53 -1.76 -5.34 -13.77
N GLU A 54 -2.65 -6.14 -14.35
CA GLU A 54 -3.44 -7.17 -13.67
C GLU A 54 -2.58 -8.23 -12.98
N GLY A 55 -1.36 -8.49 -13.47
CA GLY A 55 -0.49 -9.51 -12.90
C GLY A 55 0.07 -9.14 -11.53
N VAL A 56 0.29 -7.84 -11.28
CA VAL A 56 0.76 -7.36 -9.97
C VAL A 56 -0.41 -7.30 -8.98
N PHE A 57 -1.59 -6.85 -9.40
CA PHE A 57 -2.80 -6.87 -8.58
C PHE A 57 -3.08 -8.29 -8.06
N ASP A 58 -3.16 -9.26 -8.97
CA ASP A 58 -3.38 -10.67 -8.63
C ASP A 58 -2.28 -11.24 -7.73
N SER A 59 -1.06 -10.71 -7.81
CA SER A 59 0.04 -11.16 -6.96
C SER A 59 -0.04 -10.60 -5.54
N TRP A 60 -0.70 -9.46 -5.36
CA TRP A 60 -0.80 -8.76 -4.08
C TRP A 60 -2.10 -9.10 -3.33
N ASP A 61 -3.15 -9.49 -4.06
CA ASP A 61 -4.41 -10.03 -3.51
C ASP A 61 -4.16 -11.41 -2.88
N ALA A 62 -3.63 -11.39 -1.65
CA ALA A 62 -3.25 -12.60 -0.93
C ALA A 62 -4.47 -13.42 -0.48
N ASN A 63 -5.63 -12.78 -0.40
CA ASN A 63 -6.86 -13.36 0.13
C ASN A 63 -7.87 -13.80 -0.97
N ASP A 64 -7.58 -13.49 -2.24
CA ASP A 64 -8.37 -13.76 -3.44
C ASP A 64 -9.79 -13.14 -3.42
N ASP A 65 -9.94 -11.91 -2.89
CA ASP A 65 -11.23 -11.20 -2.84
C ASP A 65 -11.41 -10.10 -3.88
N ASN A 66 -10.44 -9.97 -4.81
CA ASN A 66 -10.40 -8.97 -5.87
C ASN A 66 -10.32 -7.53 -5.34
N MET A 67 -9.76 -7.34 -4.15
CA MET A 67 -9.49 -6.04 -3.54
C MET A 67 -8.10 -6.09 -2.89
N LEU A 68 -7.44 -4.94 -2.78
CA LEU A 68 -6.24 -4.81 -1.97
C LEU A 68 -6.57 -3.98 -0.74
N ASP A 69 -6.50 -4.60 0.43
CA ASP A 69 -6.52 -3.84 1.68
C ASP A 69 -5.18 -3.11 1.93
N ASP A 70 -5.16 -2.21 2.91
CA ASP A 70 -3.95 -1.44 3.29
C ASP A 70 -2.74 -2.34 3.60
N ASN A 71 -2.98 -3.54 4.14
CA ASN A 71 -1.93 -4.50 4.44
C ASN A 71 -1.42 -5.20 3.18
N GLU A 72 -2.31 -5.64 2.30
CA GLU A 72 -1.96 -6.26 1.00
C GLU A 72 -1.22 -5.28 0.09
N TYR A 73 -1.69 -4.04 0.01
CA TYR A 73 -1.01 -2.96 -0.72
C TYR A 73 0.38 -2.67 -0.12
N GLY A 74 0.47 -2.52 1.19
CA GLY A 74 1.73 -2.23 1.88
C GLY A 74 2.76 -3.36 1.80
N GLU A 75 2.32 -4.61 2.01
CA GLU A 75 3.17 -5.81 1.86
C GLU A 75 3.55 -6.03 0.39
N GLY A 76 2.65 -5.76 -0.54
CA GLY A 76 2.90 -5.84 -1.99
C GLY A 76 4.02 -4.90 -2.45
N ILE A 77 3.94 -3.62 -2.07
CA ILE A 77 5.02 -2.64 -2.31
C ILE A 77 6.31 -3.14 -1.69
N TYR A 78 6.27 -3.50 -0.41
CA TYR A 78 7.46 -3.94 0.32
C TYR A 78 8.16 -5.12 -0.37
N ASN A 79 7.41 -6.19 -0.69
CA ASN A 79 7.95 -7.39 -1.32
C ASN A 79 8.43 -7.14 -2.76
N THR A 80 7.94 -6.10 -3.42
CA THR A 80 8.40 -5.70 -4.77
C THR A 80 9.80 -5.10 -4.72
N TYR A 81 10.15 -4.39 -3.64
CA TYR A 81 11.45 -3.74 -3.47
C TYR A 81 12.44 -4.53 -2.61
N ASP A 82 12.00 -5.41 -1.72
CA ASP A 82 12.86 -6.36 -0.97
C ASP A 82 13.34 -7.50 -1.88
N GLN A 83 14.24 -7.15 -2.82
CA GLN A 83 14.72 -8.06 -3.86
C GLN A 83 15.57 -9.19 -3.31
N ASP A 84 16.22 -8.97 -2.17
CA ASP A 84 17.04 -9.99 -1.52
C ASP A 84 16.28 -10.83 -0.48
N GLU A 85 14.97 -10.61 -0.34
CA GLU A 85 14.06 -11.30 0.59
C GLU A 85 14.58 -11.27 2.04
N SER A 86 15.27 -10.20 2.43
CA SER A 86 15.91 -10.11 3.75
C SER A 86 14.92 -9.76 4.86
N GLY A 87 13.76 -9.21 4.52
CA GLY A 87 12.82 -8.67 5.49
C GLY A 87 13.16 -7.25 5.97
N ASP A 88 14.15 -6.59 5.35
CA ASP A 88 14.41 -5.16 5.47
C ASP A 88 14.72 -4.54 4.08
N LEU A 89 14.36 -3.27 3.83
CA LEU A 89 14.83 -2.55 2.64
C LEU A 89 16.24 -1.98 2.87
N SER A 90 17.21 -2.40 2.05
CA SER A 90 18.55 -1.81 2.01
C SER A 90 18.54 -0.38 1.46
N GLU A 91 19.65 0.34 1.57
CA GLU A 91 19.76 1.71 1.04
C GLU A 91 19.51 1.78 -0.48
N ASP A 92 19.93 0.75 -1.21
CA ASP A 92 19.74 0.67 -2.66
C ASP A 92 18.26 0.39 -2.99
N GLU A 93 17.62 -0.57 -2.32
CA GLU A 93 16.20 -0.92 -2.52
C GLU A 93 15.25 0.20 -2.11
N TYR A 94 15.56 0.91 -1.02
CA TYR A 94 14.82 2.10 -0.61
C TYR A 94 15.05 3.28 -1.56
N GLY A 95 16.21 3.33 -2.23
CA GLY A 95 16.48 4.29 -3.30
C GLY A 95 15.54 4.07 -4.48
N ASP A 96 15.46 2.83 -4.95
CA ASP A 96 14.55 2.43 -6.04
C ASP A 96 13.09 2.74 -5.67
N PHE A 97 12.66 2.42 -4.44
CA PHE A 97 11.32 2.79 -3.96
C PHE A 97 11.07 4.30 -4.01
N ASN A 98 11.99 5.14 -3.53
CA ASN A 98 11.78 6.60 -3.53
C ASN A 98 11.76 7.21 -4.94
N ASP A 99 12.54 6.65 -5.86
CA ASP A 99 12.53 7.10 -7.26
C ASP A 99 11.17 6.80 -7.90
N ASP A 100 10.57 5.67 -7.55
CA ASP A 100 9.25 5.25 -8.04
C ASP A 100 8.09 5.89 -7.26
N ALA A 101 8.24 6.23 -5.98
CA ALA A 101 7.22 6.88 -5.16
C ALA A 101 7.32 8.42 -5.16
N GLY A 102 8.32 8.99 -5.82
CA GLY A 102 8.50 10.43 -5.94
C GLY A 102 7.59 11.08 -6.98
N ASP A 103 7.59 12.41 -7.04
CA ASP A 103 6.89 13.18 -8.08
C ASP A 103 7.32 12.69 -9.48
N GLU A 104 6.36 12.35 -10.36
CA GLU A 104 6.58 11.71 -11.67
C GLU A 104 7.09 10.26 -11.63
N GLY A 105 7.09 9.64 -10.46
CA GLY A 105 7.44 8.26 -10.22
C GLY A 105 6.35 7.28 -10.64
N PHE A 106 6.69 6.00 -10.64
CA PHE A 106 5.79 4.91 -11.01
C PHE A 106 4.53 4.80 -10.12
N TRP A 107 4.59 5.19 -8.85
CA TRP A 107 3.46 5.15 -7.90
C TRP A 107 2.70 6.48 -7.77
N ASP A 108 3.10 7.52 -8.53
CA ASP A 108 2.44 8.83 -8.56
C ASP A 108 1.15 8.75 -9.39
N VAL A 109 -0.02 8.86 -8.74
CA VAL A 109 -1.36 8.71 -9.34
C VAL A 109 -2.27 9.91 -9.13
#